data_AF-A0A2E4YAT7-F1
#
_entry.id   AF-A0A2E4YAT7-F1
#
_cell.length_a   1.000
_cell.length_b   1.000
_cell.length_c   1.000
_cell.angle_alpha   90.00
_cell.angle_beta   90.00
_cell.angle_gamma   90.00
#
_symmetry.space_group_name_H-M   'P 1'
#
loop_
_entity.id
_entity.type
_entity.pdbx_description
1 polymer ?
#
loop_
_entity_poly.entity_id
_entity_poly.type
_entity_poly.pdbx_seq_one_letter_code
_entity_poly.pdbx_strand_id
1 'polypeptide(L)'
;MKTKSLFAQSLVMCSVALASSLAADGVRAQGTPLPVELLPLGKDLGLRSGQTVTPAYEGWYENEDGSLALSFGYYNRNTEEVVNIPIGQFNRIVGAPNSLPNQGQPTRFEVERHWGVFTIDVPADFKSEIAWHLENQGNVFHVPANLGADYIIDAIVGDANGNLPPEISFEANGPIGKGPGGITIGPITARVGEPMSMEAWARDDGKVSGIAAMFVAQSGATPPIDLTWFKHQGPGAVSFSQQTAKIPASGGKVETKFTFSETGDYLLRARLTDLGGPEMAGHSQCCWTNSFVQIKVTE
;
A
#
# COMPACT_ATOMS: atom_id res chain seq x y z
N MET A 1 84.30 48.75 25.96
CA MET A 1 84.22 49.93 25.07
C MET A 1 84.73 49.52 23.69
N LYS A 2 83.90 49.65 22.64
CA LYS A 2 84.16 49.52 21.19
C LYS A 2 85.16 48.46 20.69
N THR A 3 84.70 47.54 19.82
CA THR A 3 85.26 47.21 18.47
C THR A 3 84.54 45.99 17.89
N LYS A 4 83.75 46.12 16.81
CA LYS A 4 84.06 45.74 15.42
C LYS A 4 84.85 44.42 15.27
N SER A 5 84.26 43.42 14.61
CA SER A 5 84.83 42.80 13.40
C SER A 5 83.83 41.82 12.77
N LEU A 6 83.60 41.98 11.47
CA LEU A 6 83.06 40.94 10.60
C LEU A 6 84.08 39.80 10.49
N PHE A 7 83.61 38.56 10.31
CA PHE A 7 84.33 37.57 9.51
C PHE A 7 83.34 36.71 8.71
N ALA A 8 83.72 36.49 7.46
CA ALA A 8 82.96 35.84 6.41
C ALA A 8 83.12 34.32 6.44
N GLN A 9 82.04 33.65 6.04
CA GLN A 9 81.94 32.42 5.22
C GLN A 9 82.90 31.24 5.50
N SER A 10 82.31 30.11 5.85
CA SER A 10 82.42 28.93 4.97
C SER A 10 81.29 27.93 5.23
N LEU A 11 80.72 27.47 4.12
CA LEU A 11 79.57 26.61 4.00
C LEU A 11 80.01 25.15 4.24
N VAL A 12 79.38 24.45 5.19
CA VAL A 12 79.38 22.98 5.21
C VAL A 12 77.92 22.53 5.05
N MET A 13 77.66 21.96 3.89
CA MET A 13 76.38 21.43 3.46
C MET A 13 76.12 20.13 4.23
N CYS A 14 75.15 20.16 5.15
CA CYS A 14 74.69 18.97 5.85
C CYS A 14 73.24 18.69 5.41
N SER A 15 73.08 17.59 4.68
CA SER A 15 71.82 17.14 4.10
C SER A 15 70.80 16.82 5.20
N VAL A 16 69.79 17.66 5.39
CA VAL A 16 68.63 17.34 6.23
C VAL A 16 67.60 16.64 5.35
N ALA A 17 67.41 15.34 5.56
CA ALA A 17 66.28 14.63 5.00
C ALA A 17 64.99 15.11 5.69
N LEU A 18 64.20 15.95 5.02
CA LEU A 18 62.83 16.24 5.45
C LEU A 18 61.96 15.02 5.13
N ALA A 19 61.62 14.24 6.16
CA ALA A 19 60.48 13.34 6.09
C ALA A 19 59.19 14.17 6.23
N SER A 20 58.64 14.62 5.10
CA SER A 20 57.31 15.21 5.07
C SER A 20 56.26 14.10 5.18
N SER A 21 55.79 13.83 6.39
CA SER A 21 54.57 13.05 6.60
C SER A 21 53.36 13.90 6.16
N LEU A 22 52.94 13.74 4.91
CA LEU A 22 51.61 14.15 4.47
C LEU A 22 50.60 13.18 5.13
N ALA A 23 50.06 13.57 6.28
CA ALA A 23 48.80 12.99 6.73
C ALA A 23 47.73 13.49 5.75
N ALA A 24 47.42 12.68 4.75
CA ALA A 24 46.21 12.86 3.97
C ALA A 24 45.04 12.53 4.89
N ASP A 25 44.46 13.55 5.52
CA ASP A 25 43.13 13.45 6.12
C ASP A 25 42.14 13.20 4.98
N GLY A 26 42.00 11.92 4.63
CA GLY A 26 40.93 11.45 3.77
C GLY A 26 39.63 11.65 4.51
N VAL A 27 38.99 12.80 4.30
CA VAL A 27 37.58 12.99 4.64
C VAL A 27 36.80 11.95 3.84
N ARG A 28 36.55 10.80 4.46
CA ARG A 28 35.54 9.88 3.95
C ARG A 28 34.19 10.48 4.31
N ALA A 29 33.57 11.14 3.34
CA ALA A 29 32.13 11.35 3.38
C ALA A 29 31.45 9.98 3.24
N GLN A 30 31.38 9.22 4.34
CA GLN A 30 30.37 8.18 4.45
C GLN A 30 29.06 8.92 4.73
N GLY A 31 28.24 9.11 3.68
CA GLY A 31 26.90 9.61 3.87
C GLY A 31 26.20 8.76 4.94
N THR A 32 25.60 9.41 5.93
CA THR A 32 24.79 8.72 6.93
C THR A 32 23.76 7.90 6.17
N PRO A 33 23.71 6.56 6.31
CA PRO A 33 22.70 5.77 5.65
C PRO A 33 21.33 6.31 6.07
N LEU A 34 20.46 6.56 5.09
CA LEU A 34 19.09 6.96 5.38
C LEU A 34 18.48 5.87 6.27
N PRO A 35 17.79 6.24 7.37
CA PRO A 35 16.97 5.30 8.11
C PRO A 35 16.09 4.50 7.14
N VAL A 36 16.06 3.18 7.30
CA VAL A 36 15.31 2.24 6.43
C VAL A 36 13.84 2.67 6.30
N GLU A 37 13.30 3.31 7.32
CA GLU A 37 11.94 3.84 7.41
C GLU A 37 11.70 5.05 6.48
N LEU A 38 12.75 5.80 6.12
CA LEU A 38 12.68 6.88 5.12
C LEU A 38 12.79 6.35 3.68
N LEU A 39 13.13 5.07 3.51
CA LEU A 39 13.12 4.43 2.21
C LEU A 39 11.72 3.84 1.96
N PRO A 40 11.04 4.23 0.86
CA PRO A 40 9.66 3.80 0.59
C PRO A 40 9.46 2.28 0.63
N LEU A 41 10.46 1.52 0.19
CA LEU A 41 10.49 0.06 0.19
C LEU A 41 11.58 -0.53 1.08
N GLY A 42 12.26 0.29 1.90
CA GLY A 42 13.30 -0.21 2.78
C GLY A 42 12.72 -1.15 3.82
N LYS A 43 13.34 -2.31 4.00
CA LYS A 43 12.98 -3.30 5.02
C LYS A 43 14.25 -3.85 5.65
N ASP A 44 14.24 -4.00 6.97
CA ASP A 44 15.28 -4.77 7.64
C ASP A 44 14.97 -6.25 7.45
N LEU A 45 15.78 -6.91 6.62
CA LEU A 45 15.61 -8.34 6.31
C LEU A 45 15.98 -9.25 7.50
N GLY A 46 16.66 -8.72 8.52
CA GLY A 46 16.97 -9.43 9.76
C GLY A 46 15.81 -9.48 10.75
N LEU A 47 14.77 -8.65 10.56
CA LEU A 47 13.61 -8.55 11.42
C LEU A 47 12.35 -9.09 10.75
N ARG A 48 11.57 -9.88 11.50
CA ARG A 48 10.30 -10.43 11.03
C ARG A 48 9.06 -9.72 11.60
N SER A 49 9.26 -9.02 12.71
CA SER A 49 8.29 -8.23 13.47
C SER A 49 8.94 -6.95 14.03
N GLY A 50 8.14 -6.03 14.54
CA GLY A 50 8.56 -4.77 15.16
C GLY A 50 8.87 -3.64 14.18
N GLN A 51 8.76 -3.87 12.88
CA GLN A 51 9.00 -2.86 11.84
C GLN A 51 7.75 -2.00 11.60
N THR A 52 7.95 -0.85 10.95
CA THR A 52 6.89 0.12 10.68
C THR A 52 5.92 -0.32 9.57
N VAL A 53 4.70 0.19 9.67
CA VAL A 53 3.74 0.29 8.57
C VAL A 53 3.76 1.71 8.02
N THR A 54 3.89 1.87 6.70
CA THR A 54 3.84 3.20 6.05
C THR A 54 2.67 3.30 5.07
N PRO A 55 1.86 4.36 5.14
CA PRO A 55 0.91 4.68 4.07
C PRO A 55 1.62 4.93 2.74
N ALA A 56 0.90 4.72 1.64
CA ALA A 56 1.33 5.02 0.28
C ALA A 56 0.17 5.68 -0.46
N TYR A 57 0.40 6.85 -1.05
CA TYR A 57 -0.53 7.42 -2.02
C TYR A 57 -0.25 6.80 -3.38
N GLU A 58 -1.25 6.14 -3.96
CA GLU A 58 -1.10 5.43 -5.24
C GLU A 58 -1.38 6.36 -6.42
N GLY A 59 -2.17 7.42 -6.20
CA GLY A 59 -2.65 8.32 -7.24
C GLY A 59 -4.16 8.53 -7.18
N TRP A 60 -4.75 9.02 -8.27
CA TRP A 60 -6.18 9.29 -8.38
C TRP A 60 -6.75 8.92 -9.74
N TYR A 61 -8.05 8.67 -9.78
CA TYR A 61 -8.81 8.44 -11.01
C TYR A 61 -10.20 9.08 -10.91
N GLU A 62 -10.85 9.27 -12.05
CA GLU A 62 -12.21 9.84 -12.11
C GLU A 62 -13.26 8.73 -11.97
N ASN A 63 -14.24 8.95 -11.10
CA ASN A 63 -15.44 8.13 -10.97
C ASN A 63 -16.43 8.42 -12.10
N GLU A 64 -17.42 7.55 -12.32
CA GLU A 64 -18.42 7.74 -13.39
C GLU A 64 -19.24 9.03 -13.26
N ASP A 65 -19.40 9.54 -12.03
CA ASP A 65 -20.12 10.78 -11.73
C ASP A 65 -19.24 12.05 -11.87
N GLY A 66 -17.98 11.90 -12.28
CA GLY A 66 -17.02 12.99 -12.43
C GLY A 66 -16.31 13.39 -11.14
N SER A 67 -16.62 12.78 -10.00
CA SER A 67 -15.82 12.94 -8.78
C SER A 67 -14.45 12.25 -8.93
N LEU A 68 -13.50 12.57 -8.06
CA LEU A 68 -12.16 11.97 -8.08
C LEU A 68 -12.02 11.00 -6.91
N ALA A 69 -11.57 9.78 -7.19
CA ALA A 69 -11.21 8.80 -6.18
C ALA A 69 -9.71 8.86 -5.89
N LEU A 70 -9.34 9.19 -4.65
CA LEU A 70 -7.95 9.24 -4.18
C LEU A 70 -7.56 7.88 -3.60
N SER A 71 -6.66 7.17 -4.27
CA SER A 71 -6.29 5.79 -3.91
C SER A 71 -5.09 5.75 -2.97
N PHE A 72 -5.24 4.98 -1.89
CA PHE A 72 -4.20 4.81 -0.87
C PHE A 72 -3.95 3.34 -0.57
N GLY A 73 -2.69 2.96 -0.45
CA GLY A 73 -2.26 1.66 0.06
C GLY A 73 -1.30 1.80 1.24
N TYR A 74 -0.65 0.71 1.61
CA TYR A 74 0.38 0.72 2.64
C TYR A 74 1.43 -0.35 2.39
N TYR A 75 2.60 -0.19 3.01
CA TYR A 75 3.60 -1.25 3.16
C TYR A 75 3.81 -1.58 4.63
N ASN A 76 3.44 -2.81 5.02
CA ASN A 76 3.84 -3.39 6.29
C ASN A 76 5.18 -4.10 6.09
N ARG A 77 6.25 -3.56 6.69
CA ARG A 77 7.60 -4.11 6.53
C ARG A 77 7.80 -5.43 7.26
N ASN A 78 6.89 -5.82 8.12
CA ASN A 78 6.95 -7.10 8.81
C ASN A 78 6.64 -8.26 7.86
N THR A 79 7.28 -9.41 8.06
CA THR A 79 6.98 -10.66 7.32
C THR A 79 6.03 -11.57 8.11
N GLU A 80 5.93 -11.39 9.43
CA GLU A 80 5.14 -12.27 10.31
C GLU A 80 4.14 -11.51 11.18
N GLU A 81 4.35 -10.21 11.42
CA GLU A 81 3.47 -9.41 12.27
C GLU A 81 2.40 -8.66 11.48
N VAL A 82 1.14 -8.96 11.79
CA VAL A 82 0.01 -8.09 11.46
C VAL A 82 -0.08 -6.98 12.50
N VAL A 83 0.01 -5.74 12.05
CA VAL A 83 -0.07 -4.57 12.93
C VAL A 83 -1.52 -4.09 12.99
N ASN A 84 -2.01 -3.77 14.19
CA ASN A 84 -3.37 -3.23 14.37
C ASN A 84 -3.30 -1.81 14.91
N ILE A 85 -3.90 -0.85 14.20
CA ILE A 85 -3.93 0.57 14.59
C ILE A 85 -5.38 1.05 14.43
N PRO A 86 -6.12 1.23 15.53
CA PRO A 86 -7.53 1.61 15.45
C PRO A 86 -7.69 3.02 14.86
N ILE A 87 -8.84 3.29 14.26
CA ILE A 87 -9.22 4.65 13.86
C ILE A 87 -9.10 5.57 15.07
N GLY A 88 -8.43 6.71 14.91
CA GLY A 88 -8.25 7.66 15.99
C GLY A 88 -7.08 8.59 15.72
N GLN A 89 -6.47 9.10 16.79
CA GLN A 89 -5.32 10.01 16.67
C GLN A 89 -4.20 9.41 15.82
N PHE A 90 -3.88 8.13 15.99
CA PHE A 90 -2.75 7.50 15.31
C PHE A 90 -3.08 6.92 13.93
N ASN A 91 -4.34 6.91 13.51
CA ASN A 91 -4.78 6.44 12.19
C ASN A 91 -6.03 7.23 11.77
N ARG A 92 -5.82 8.28 11.00
CA ARG A 92 -6.89 9.19 10.56
C ARG A 92 -6.61 9.76 9.20
N ILE A 93 -7.68 10.12 8.50
CA ILE A 93 -7.62 11.01 7.35
C ILE A 93 -7.71 12.45 7.84
N VAL A 94 -6.81 13.28 7.35
CA VAL A 94 -6.81 14.73 7.56
C VAL A 94 -7.34 15.39 6.30
N GLY A 95 -8.23 16.37 6.44
CA GLY A 95 -8.76 17.17 5.32
C GLY A 95 -9.88 16.53 4.50
N ALA A 96 -10.43 15.40 4.95
CA ALA A 96 -11.57 14.76 4.28
C ALA A 96 -12.79 15.72 4.18
N PRO A 97 -13.57 15.72 3.08
CA PRO A 97 -14.66 16.66 2.87
C PRO A 97 -15.74 16.67 3.97
N ASN A 98 -16.05 15.49 4.52
CA ASN A 98 -17.02 15.32 5.61
C ASN A 98 -16.41 15.54 7.01
N SER A 99 -15.12 15.90 7.09
CA SER A 99 -14.35 16.08 8.34
C SER A 99 -14.29 14.86 9.28
N LEU A 100 -14.71 13.67 8.82
CA LEU A 100 -14.63 12.45 9.61
C LEU A 100 -13.21 11.85 9.50
N PRO A 101 -12.61 11.39 10.61
CA PRO A 101 -11.29 10.77 10.56
C PRO A 101 -11.30 9.41 9.87
N ASN A 102 -12.44 8.70 9.85
CA ASN A 102 -12.62 7.43 9.14
C ASN A 102 -13.19 7.68 7.75
N GLN A 103 -12.44 7.38 6.70
CA GLN A 103 -12.89 7.33 5.31
C GLN A 103 -12.81 5.91 4.73
N GLY A 104 -12.69 4.89 5.59
CA GLY A 104 -12.52 3.51 5.14
C GLY A 104 -11.07 3.02 5.12
N GLN A 105 -10.12 3.76 5.71
CA GLN A 105 -8.75 3.27 5.86
C GLN A 105 -8.67 2.02 6.76
N PRO A 106 -7.76 1.07 6.52
CA PRO A 106 -7.67 -0.16 7.32
C PRO A 106 -7.29 0.12 8.78
N THR A 107 -7.76 -0.73 9.69
CA THR A 107 -7.26 -0.80 11.08
C THR A 107 -6.41 -2.03 11.34
N ARG A 108 -6.43 -3.01 10.43
CA ARG A 108 -5.60 -4.21 10.44
C ARG A 108 -4.71 -4.21 9.21
N PHE A 109 -3.40 -4.16 9.43
CA PHE A 109 -2.38 -4.07 8.40
C PHE A 109 -1.74 -5.45 8.27
N GLU A 110 -2.17 -6.19 7.24
CA GLU A 110 -1.54 -7.45 6.84
C GLU A 110 -0.07 -7.24 6.50
N VAL A 111 0.70 -8.32 6.46
CA VAL A 111 2.13 -8.27 6.11
C VAL A 111 2.34 -7.88 4.65
N GLU A 112 3.52 -7.37 4.36
CA GLU A 112 3.94 -6.93 3.04
C GLU A 112 3.11 -5.76 2.47
N ARG A 113 3.13 -5.62 1.14
CA ARG A 113 2.58 -4.47 0.41
C ARG A 113 1.14 -4.72 0.05
N HIS A 114 0.29 -3.73 0.28
CA HIS A 114 -1.10 -3.76 -0.14
C HIS A 114 -1.44 -2.44 -0.86
N TRP A 115 -1.72 -2.54 -2.16
CA TRP A 115 -2.01 -1.41 -3.06
C TRP A 115 -3.47 -0.99 -3.01
N GLY A 116 -3.69 0.34 -3.10
CA GLY A 116 -5.00 0.99 -3.22
C GLY A 116 -6.09 0.31 -2.40
N VAL A 117 -5.85 0.16 -1.10
CA VAL A 117 -6.67 -0.63 -0.18
C VAL A 117 -7.99 0.02 0.18
N PHE A 118 -8.13 1.32 -0.08
CA PHE A 118 -9.35 2.11 0.01
C PHE A 118 -9.17 3.37 -0.84
N THR A 119 -10.28 4.05 -1.12
CA THR A 119 -10.29 5.35 -1.79
C THR A 119 -11.00 6.40 -0.94
N ILE A 120 -10.71 7.66 -1.20
CA ILE A 120 -11.45 8.81 -0.68
C ILE A 120 -11.99 9.57 -1.86
N ASP A 121 -13.32 9.68 -1.96
CA ASP A 121 -13.95 10.44 -3.05
C ASP A 121 -14.00 11.93 -2.70
N VAL A 122 -13.62 12.76 -3.68
CA VAL A 122 -13.67 14.22 -3.59
C VAL A 122 -14.33 14.82 -4.83
N PRO A 123 -14.93 16.02 -4.72
CA PRO A 123 -15.41 16.75 -5.89
C PRO A 123 -14.31 17.01 -6.93
N ALA A 124 -14.67 17.08 -8.22
CA ALA A 124 -13.74 17.34 -9.33
C ALA A 124 -12.90 18.63 -9.15
N ASP A 125 -13.49 19.64 -8.50
CA ASP A 125 -12.88 20.94 -8.25
C ASP A 125 -12.18 21.04 -6.89
N PHE A 126 -11.99 19.94 -6.16
CA PHE A 126 -11.36 19.92 -4.84
C PHE A 126 -9.95 20.54 -4.88
N LYS A 127 -9.67 21.44 -3.91
CA LYS A 127 -8.39 22.18 -3.81
C LYS A 127 -7.70 22.06 -2.46
N SER A 128 -8.33 21.43 -1.48
CA SER A 128 -7.73 21.29 -0.15
C SER A 128 -6.78 20.11 -0.10
N GLU A 129 -5.96 20.04 0.94
CA GLU A 129 -5.11 18.87 1.17
C GLU A 129 -5.94 17.74 1.79
N ILE A 130 -5.74 16.52 1.31
CA ILE A 130 -6.15 15.29 2.00
C ILE A 130 -4.90 14.50 2.27
N ALA A 131 -4.78 13.95 3.48
CA ALA A 131 -3.65 13.11 3.84
C ALA A 131 -4.05 11.95 4.73
N TRP A 132 -3.37 10.82 4.56
CA TRP A 132 -3.41 9.73 5.52
C TRP A 132 -2.32 9.93 6.58
N HIS A 133 -2.75 10.17 7.80
CA HIS A 133 -1.89 10.26 8.98
C HIS A 133 -1.86 8.92 9.71
N LEU A 134 -0.66 8.36 9.90
CA LEU A 134 -0.42 7.11 10.60
C LEU A 134 0.77 7.24 11.56
N GLU A 135 0.60 6.79 12.80
CA GLU A 135 1.68 6.70 13.80
C GLU A 135 1.82 5.27 14.28
N ASN A 136 3.04 4.73 14.23
CA ASN A 136 3.35 3.38 14.72
C ASN A 136 4.86 3.21 14.92
N GLN A 137 5.24 2.32 15.83
CA GLN A 137 6.64 2.03 16.19
C GLN A 137 7.50 3.28 16.42
N GLY A 138 6.93 4.29 17.10
CA GLY A 138 7.62 5.54 17.42
C GLY A 138 7.76 6.54 16.27
N ASN A 139 7.20 6.22 15.10
CA ASN A 139 7.29 7.04 13.90
C ASN A 139 5.96 7.68 13.51
N VAL A 140 6.04 8.82 12.83
CA VAL A 140 4.88 9.58 12.32
C VAL A 140 4.98 9.64 10.80
N PHE A 141 3.93 9.19 10.13
CA PHE A 141 3.78 9.24 8.68
C PHE A 141 2.58 10.11 8.33
N HIS A 142 2.78 11.07 7.45
CA HIS A 142 1.74 11.95 6.94
C HIS A 142 1.88 11.99 5.42
N VAL A 143 1.00 11.26 4.72
CA VAL A 143 1.09 11.09 3.27
C VAL A 143 -0.04 11.85 2.59
N PRO A 144 0.25 13.01 1.96
CA PRO A 144 -0.75 13.78 1.25
C PRO A 144 -1.09 13.16 -0.10
N ALA A 145 -2.35 13.30 -0.53
CA ALA A 145 -2.76 13.10 -1.91
C ALA A 145 -2.28 14.25 -2.79
N ASN A 146 -2.09 13.97 -4.08
CA ASN A 146 -1.69 14.93 -5.08
C ASN A 146 -2.56 14.77 -6.33
N LEU A 147 -3.32 15.82 -6.66
CA LEU A 147 -4.23 15.86 -7.81
C LEU A 147 -3.52 16.25 -9.13
N GLY A 148 -2.20 16.34 -9.15
CA GLY A 148 -1.43 16.58 -10.37
C GLY A 148 -1.66 15.48 -11.41
N ALA A 149 -1.58 15.84 -12.68
CA ALA A 149 -1.81 14.90 -13.79
C ALA A 149 -0.82 13.72 -13.80
N ASP A 150 0.39 13.90 -13.24
CA ASP A 150 1.40 12.85 -13.10
C ASP A 150 1.00 11.76 -12.09
N TYR A 151 -0.06 11.99 -11.30
CA TYR A 151 -0.60 11.05 -10.31
C TYR A 151 -1.91 10.40 -10.79
N ILE A 152 -2.31 10.59 -12.04
CA ILE A 152 -3.46 9.88 -12.62
C ILE A 152 -3.08 8.41 -12.78
N ILE A 153 -3.97 7.51 -12.32
CA ILE A 153 -3.77 6.08 -12.41
C ILE A 153 -4.78 5.41 -13.35
N ASP A 154 -4.34 4.32 -13.97
CA ASP A 154 -5.08 3.50 -14.94
C ASP A 154 -6.00 2.46 -14.27
N ALA A 155 -6.44 2.75 -13.05
CA ALA A 155 -7.14 1.82 -12.16
C ALA A 155 -8.49 1.30 -12.67
N ILE A 156 -9.16 2.06 -13.54
CA ILE A 156 -10.49 1.72 -14.09
C ILE A 156 -10.43 1.41 -15.58
N VAL A 157 -9.70 2.23 -16.34
CA VAL A 157 -9.58 2.11 -17.80
C VAL A 157 -8.67 0.96 -18.22
N GLY A 158 -7.93 0.39 -17.27
CA GLY A 158 -6.98 -0.68 -17.51
C GLY A 158 -5.66 -0.20 -18.10
N ASP A 159 -4.73 -1.12 -18.20
CA ASP A 159 -3.39 -0.81 -18.67
C ASP A 159 -3.31 -0.55 -20.20
N ALA A 160 -2.11 -0.23 -20.68
CA ALA A 160 -1.87 0.05 -22.10
C ALA A 160 -2.16 -1.13 -23.06
N ASN A 161 -2.28 -2.36 -22.55
CA ASN A 161 -2.67 -3.54 -23.33
C ASN A 161 -4.18 -3.82 -23.24
N GLY A 162 -4.91 -2.96 -22.53
CA GLY A 162 -6.34 -3.05 -22.29
C GLY A 162 -6.72 -4.14 -21.30
N ASN A 163 -5.82 -4.56 -20.41
CA ASN A 163 -6.16 -5.41 -19.27
C ASN A 163 -6.97 -4.59 -18.26
N LEU A 164 -8.22 -4.96 -18.02
CA LEU A 164 -9.14 -4.23 -17.14
C LEU A 164 -9.11 -4.80 -15.71
N PRO A 165 -9.46 -4.02 -14.68
CA PRO A 165 -9.63 -4.57 -13.34
C PRO A 165 -10.75 -5.62 -13.29
N PRO A 166 -10.59 -6.72 -12.54
CA PRO A 166 -11.63 -7.72 -12.36
C PRO A 166 -12.92 -7.11 -11.80
N GLU A 167 -14.06 -7.65 -12.17
CA GLU A 167 -15.37 -7.18 -11.72
C GLU A 167 -15.89 -8.03 -10.57
N ILE A 168 -16.52 -7.40 -9.57
CA ILE A 168 -17.21 -8.10 -8.47
C ILE A 168 -18.62 -7.57 -8.25
N SER A 169 -19.55 -8.47 -7.92
CA SER A 169 -20.87 -8.15 -7.38
C SER A 169 -21.20 -9.10 -6.22
N PHE A 170 -21.98 -8.61 -5.25
CA PHE A 170 -22.49 -9.43 -4.14
C PHE A 170 -23.93 -9.88 -4.34
N GLU A 171 -24.52 -9.57 -5.50
CA GLU A 171 -25.85 -9.99 -5.92
C GLU A 171 -25.83 -10.39 -7.40
N ALA A 172 -26.63 -11.38 -7.80
CA ALA A 172 -26.58 -11.96 -9.15
C ALA A 172 -26.71 -10.95 -10.30
N ASN A 173 -27.43 -9.83 -10.08
CA ASN A 173 -27.56 -8.71 -11.02
C ASN A 173 -27.43 -7.35 -10.31
N GLY A 174 -26.60 -7.30 -9.27
CA GLY A 174 -26.37 -6.10 -8.47
C GLY A 174 -25.39 -5.10 -9.12
N PRO A 175 -25.06 -4.02 -8.40
CA PRO A 175 -23.98 -3.11 -8.76
C PRO A 175 -22.66 -3.87 -8.95
N ILE A 176 -21.84 -3.41 -9.89
CA ILE A 176 -20.53 -3.99 -10.18
C ILE A 176 -19.45 -3.08 -9.61
N GLY A 177 -18.58 -3.62 -8.77
CA GLY A 177 -17.36 -2.97 -8.32
C GLY A 177 -16.19 -3.23 -9.26
N LYS A 178 -15.38 -2.18 -9.46
CA LYS A 178 -14.11 -2.21 -10.19
C LYS A 178 -13.07 -1.32 -9.51
N GLY A 179 -11.80 -1.70 -9.63
CA GLY A 179 -10.66 -0.90 -9.20
C GLY A 179 -10.55 -0.76 -7.66
N PRO A 180 -9.69 0.16 -7.19
CA PRO A 180 -9.34 0.32 -5.78
C PRO A 180 -10.53 0.58 -4.85
N GLY A 181 -11.54 1.33 -5.29
CA GLY A 181 -12.73 1.64 -4.50
C GLY A 181 -13.88 0.63 -4.63
N GLY A 182 -14.07 0.07 -5.83
CA GLY A 182 -15.18 -0.82 -6.18
C GLY A 182 -16.53 -0.40 -5.62
N ILE A 183 -17.23 -1.33 -4.95
CA ILE A 183 -18.53 -1.06 -4.33
C ILE A 183 -18.49 -1.33 -2.83
N THR A 184 -19.36 -0.64 -2.09
CA THR A 184 -19.64 -0.94 -0.68
C THR A 184 -21.10 -1.31 -0.51
N ILE A 185 -21.38 -2.43 0.16
CA ILE A 185 -22.73 -2.87 0.50
C ILE A 185 -22.94 -2.94 2.02
N GLY A 186 -24.21 -3.02 2.43
CA GLY A 186 -24.61 -3.14 3.83
C GLY A 186 -25.12 -1.82 4.43
N PRO A 187 -25.21 -1.73 5.78
CA PRO A 187 -24.80 -2.74 6.75
C PRO A 187 -25.69 -3.99 6.76
N ILE A 188 -25.08 -5.16 6.81
CA ILE A 188 -25.76 -6.46 7.00
C ILE A 188 -25.69 -6.85 8.48
N THR A 189 -26.76 -7.39 9.06
CA THR A 189 -26.78 -7.80 10.48
C THR A 189 -26.32 -9.25 10.65
N ALA A 190 -25.35 -9.47 11.55
CA ALA A 190 -24.85 -10.79 11.96
C ALA A 190 -24.94 -10.96 13.48
N ARG A 191 -24.75 -12.20 13.97
CA ARG A 191 -24.61 -12.48 15.41
C ARG A 191 -23.24 -13.04 15.75
N VAL A 192 -22.76 -12.76 16.96
CA VAL A 192 -21.51 -13.34 17.48
C VAL A 192 -21.60 -14.87 17.47
N GLY A 193 -20.55 -15.52 16.97
CA GLY A 193 -20.46 -16.98 16.93
C GLY A 193 -21.33 -17.68 15.88
N GLU A 194 -22.28 -17.00 15.25
CA GLU A 194 -23.12 -17.57 14.20
C GLU A 194 -22.50 -17.37 12.80
N PRO A 195 -22.30 -18.44 12.00
CA PRO A 195 -21.83 -18.29 10.63
C PRO A 195 -22.84 -17.59 9.72
N MET A 196 -22.42 -16.48 9.10
CA MET A 196 -23.15 -15.77 8.05
C MET A 196 -22.58 -16.13 6.68
N SER A 197 -23.41 -16.57 5.74
CA SER A 197 -23.01 -16.78 4.34
C SER A 197 -22.96 -15.47 3.54
N MET A 198 -21.98 -15.36 2.65
CA MET A 198 -21.83 -14.30 1.67
C MET A 198 -21.50 -14.90 0.30
N GLU A 199 -22.24 -14.48 -0.71
CA GLU A 199 -21.98 -14.85 -2.10
C GLU A 199 -21.29 -13.71 -2.84
N ALA A 200 -20.36 -14.05 -3.72
CA ALA A 200 -19.72 -13.10 -4.62
C ALA A 200 -19.68 -13.68 -6.04
N TRP A 201 -20.07 -12.86 -7.01
CA TRP A 201 -19.89 -13.11 -8.43
C TRP A 201 -18.69 -12.29 -8.87
N ALA A 202 -17.75 -12.95 -9.52
CA ALA A 202 -16.59 -12.28 -10.07
C ALA A 202 -16.32 -12.76 -11.48
N ARG A 203 -15.74 -11.88 -12.30
CA ARG A 203 -15.27 -12.16 -13.65
C ARG A 203 -14.17 -11.18 -14.02
N ASP A 204 -13.49 -11.46 -15.11
CA ASP A 204 -12.38 -10.69 -15.63
C ASP A 204 -12.32 -10.84 -17.16
N ASP A 205 -11.60 -9.94 -17.84
CA ASP A 205 -11.45 -10.05 -19.30
C ASP A 205 -10.44 -11.12 -19.72
N GLY A 206 -9.70 -11.69 -18.76
CA GLY A 206 -8.77 -12.79 -18.97
C GLY A 206 -7.47 -12.37 -19.65
N LYS A 207 -7.23 -11.06 -19.78
CA LYS A 207 -5.98 -10.54 -20.31
C LYS A 207 -4.92 -10.59 -19.22
N VAL A 208 -3.68 -10.62 -19.68
CA VAL A 208 -2.51 -10.63 -18.80
C VAL A 208 -1.48 -9.72 -19.42
N SER A 209 -0.88 -8.88 -18.60
CA SER A 209 0.10 -7.88 -18.99
C SER A 209 1.42 -8.01 -18.24
N GLY A 210 2.36 -7.15 -18.58
CA GLY A 210 3.65 -7.05 -17.88
C GLY A 210 4.47 -8.33 -17.98
N ILE A 211 5.25 -8.60 -16.93
CA ILE A 211 6.13 -9.77 -16.90
C ILE A 211 5.32 -11.09 -16.82
N ALA A 212 4.09 -11.02 -16.28
CA ALA A 212 3.20 -12.17 -16.20
C ALA A 212 2.82 -12.70 -17.60
N ALA A 213 2.58 -11.80 -18.57
CA ALA A 213 2.25 -12.18 -19.95
C ALA A 213 3.31 -13.11 -20.58
N MET A 214 4.59 -12.90 -20.27
CA MET A 214 5.70 -13.73 -20.80
C MET A 214 5.61 -15.18 -20.34
N PHE A 215 5.07 -15.45 -19.16
CA PHE A 215 4.96 -16.81 -18.60
C PHE A 215 3.73 -17.57 -19.10
N VAL A 216 2.67 -16.86 -19.53
CA VAL A 216 1.42 -17.48 -20.01
C VAL A 216 1.25 -17.49 -21.52
N ALA A 217 1.99 -16.64 -22.25
CA ALA A 217 1.90 -16.57 -23.72
C ALA A 217 2.10 -17.92 -24.43
N GLN A 218 2.81 -18.87 -23.81
CA GLN A 218 3.09 -20.19 -24.38
C GLN A 218 2.02 -21.25 -24.06
N SER A 219 1.21 -21.05 -23.03
CA SER A 219 0.25 -22.08 -22.57
C SER A 219 -1.12 -21.97 -23.25
N GLY A 220 -1.47 -20.78 -23.76
CA GLY A 220 -2.81 -20.49 -24.28
C GLY A 220 -3.93 -20.55 -23.22
N ALA A 221 -3.56 -20.69 -21.93
CA ALA A 221 -4.50 -20.78 -20.83
C ALA A 221 -4.73 -19.39 -20.21
N THR A 222 -5.99 -19.05 -19.99
CA THR A 222 -6.38 -17.86 -19.22
C THR A 222 -6.27 -18.15 -17.72
N PRO A 223 -5.44 -17.41 -16.98
CA PRO A 223 -5.36 -17.58 -15.52
C PRO A 223 -6.68 -17.31 -14.81
N PRO A 224 -6.93 -17.95 -13.68
CA PRO A 224 -8.04 -17.57 -12.81
C PRO A 224 -7.73 -16.26 -12.08
N ILE A 225 -8.78 -15.60 -11.58
CA ILE A 225 -8.69 -14.52 -10.60
C ILE A 225 -8.78 -15.06 -9.18
N ASP A 226 -8.07 -14.42 -8.25
CA ASP A 226 -8.09 -14.75 -6.82
C ASP A 226 -8.97 -13.78 -6.06
N LEU A 227 -10.05 -14.28 -5.44
CA LEU A 227 -10.85 -13.55 -4.46
C LEU A 227 -10.29 -13.83 -3.06
N THR A 228 -9.81 -12.80 -2.37
CA THR A 228 -9.35 -12.90 -0.98
C THR A 228 -10.12 -11.96 -0.06
N TRP A 229 -10.60 -12.50 1.06
CA TRP A 229 -11.28 -11.74 2.11
C TRP A 229 -10.32 -11.29 3.22
N PHE A 230 -10.56 -10.07 3.70
CA PHE A 230 -9.81 -9.47 4.79
C PHE A 230 -10.76 -8.85 5.80
N LYS A 231 -10.42 -8.97 7.10
CA LYS A 231 -10.95 -8.06 8.10
C LYS A 231 -10.26 -6.71 7.90
N HIS A 232 -10.99 -5.72 7.38
CA HIS A 232 -10.45 -4.39 7.08
C HIS A 232 -10.59 -3.45 8.28
N GLN A 233 -11.77 -3.47 8.93
CA GLN A 233 -12.04 -2.81 10.21
C GLN A 233 -12.93 -3.68 11.11
N GLY A 234 -12.92 -3.40 12.41
CA GLY A 234 -13.88 -3.93 13.38
C GLY A 234 -13.24 -4.46 14.68
N PRO A 235 -14.04 -4.76 15.70
CA PRO A 235 -13.58 -5.40 16.94
C PRO A 235 -13.23 -6.89 16.73
N GLY A 236 -12.66 -7.57 17.73
CA GLY A 236 -12.43 -9.03 17.72
C GLY A 236 -11.80 -9.71 16.50
N ALA A 237 -11.97 -11.02 16.39
CA ALA A 237 -11.53 -11.83 15.26
C ALA A 237 -12.69 -12.07 14.27
N VAL A 238 -12.32 -12.27 13.00
CA VAL A 238 -13.22 -12.77 11.95
C VAL A 238 -12.61 -14.04 11.39
N SER A 239 -13.36 -15.13 11.39
CA SER A 239 -12.97 -16.38 10.72
C SER A 239 -13.73 -16.54 9.42
N PHE A 240 -13.03 -17.02 8.40
CA PHE A 240 -13.56 -17.28 7.07
C PHE A 240 -13.57 -18.79 6.82
N SER A 241 -14.68 -19.37 6.39
CA SER A 241 -14.69 -20.79 5.98
C SER A 241 -13.79 -21.03 4.77
N GLN A 242 -13.71 -20.03 3.89
CA GLN A 242 -12.76 -19.96 2.79
C GLN A 242 -12.32 -18.50 2.62
N GLN A 243 -11.09 -18.19 3.03
CA GLN A 243 -10.56 -16.83 2.93
C GLN A 243 -10.18 -16.46 1.49
N THR A 244 -9.60 -17.41 0.74
CA THR A 244 -9.21 -17.23 -0.67
C THR A 244 -9.87 -18.28 -1.55
N ALA A 245 -10.44 -17.84 -2.68
CA ALA A 245 -11.02 -18.69 -3.70
C ALA A 245 -10.48 -18.31 -5.09
N LYS A 246 -10.22 -19.32 -5.93
CA LYS A 246 -9.89 -19.13 -7.35
C LYS A 246 -11.17 -19.16 -8.17
N ILE A 247 -11.34 -18.22 -9.08
CA ILE A 247 -12.51 -18.08 -9.95
C ILE A 247 -12.01 -18.03 -11.40
N PRO A 248 -12.62 -18.77 -12.34
CA PRO A 248 -12.27 -18.62 -13.76
C PRO A 248 -12.45 -17.16 -14.21
N ALA A 249 -11.55 -16.64 -15.04
CA ALA A 249 -11.68 -15.28 -15.56
C ALA A 249 -13.01 -15.07 -16.30
N SER A 250 -13.50 -16.07 -17.05
CA SER A 250 -14.81 -16.04 -17.70
C SER A 250 -15.99 -15.80 -16.76
N GLY A 251 -15.78 -16.00 -15.45
CA GLY A 251 -16.70 -15.69 -14.39
C GLY A 251 -17.11 -16.90 -13.58
N GLY A 252 -17.56 -16.64 -12.36
CA GLY A 252 -18.07 -17.65 -11.46
C GLY A 252 -18.69 -17.05 -10.19
N LYS A 253 -19.42 -17.89 -9.47
CA LYS A 253 -19.96 -17.59 -8.15
C LYS A 253 -19.18 -18.37 -7.10
N VAL A 254 -18.82 -17.69 -6.02
CA VAL A 254 -18.25 -18.33 -4.82
C VAL A 254 -19.07 -17.93 -3.60
N GLU A 255 -19.10 -18.81 -2.62
CA GLU A 255 -19.72 -18.57 -1.31
C GLU A 255 -18.64 -18.74 -0.23
N THR A 256 -18.66 -17.87 0.77
CA THR A 256 -17.87 -18.04 2.00
C THR A 256 -18.73 -17.72 3.21
N LYS A 257 -18.34 -18.24 4.37
CA LYS A 257 -18.99 -17.95 5.64
C LYS A 257 -18.08 -17.14 6.53
N PHE A 258 -18.65 -16.13 7.19
CA PHE A 258 -17.99 -15.30 8.19
C PHE A 258 -18.50 -15.65 9.57
N THR A 259 -17.61 -15.71 10.56
CA THR A 259 -17.99 -15.78 11.97
C THR A 259 -17.21 -14.75 12.76
N PHE A 260 -17.92 -14.01 13.62
CA PHE A 260 -17.40 -12.88 14.38
C PHE A 260 -17.29 -13.26 15.85
N SER A 261 -16.21 -12.83 16.51
CA SER A 261 -16.00 -13.14 17.94
C SER A 261 -16.56 -12.10 18.91
N GLU A 262 -16.88 -10.89 18.43
CA GLU A 262 -17.29 -9.75 19.26
C GLU A 262 -18.40 -8.95 18.56
N THR A 263 -19.18 -8.22 19.35
CA THR A 263 -20.19 -7.29 18.83
C THR A 263 -19.56 -6.01 18.33
N GLY A 264 -20.21 -5.35 17.36
CA GLY A 264 -19.79 -4.05 16.85
C GLY A 264 -19.88 -3.94 15.33
N ASP A 265 -19.35 -2.83 14.81
CA ASP A 265 -19.35 -2.55 13.38
C ASP A 265 -18.04 -3.05 12.75
N TYR A 266 -18.18 -3.78 11.66
CA TYR A 266 -17.10 -4.37 10.89
C TYR A 266 -17.15 -3.86 9.45
N LEU A 267 -15.96 -3.71 8.87
CA LEU A 267 -15.78 -3.53 7.44
C LEU A 267 -14.94 -4.71 6.95
N LEU A 268 -15.53 -5.56 6.13
CA LEU A 268 -14.79 -6.60 5.43
C LEU A 268 -14.41 -6.10 4.04
N ARG A 269 -13.23 -6.49 3.56
CA ARG A 269 -12.76 -6.18 2.21
C ARG A 269 -12.59 -7.47 1.42
N ALA A 270 -13.27 -7.55 0.29
CA ALA A 270 -12.99 -8.51 -0.77
C ALA A 270 -11.99 -7.88 -1.73
N ARG A 271 -10.88 -8.57 -2.02
CA ARG A 271 -9.92 -8.19 -3.06
C ARG A 271 -9.93 -9.24 -4.16
N LEU A 272 -10.22 -8.84 -5.39
CA LEU A 272 -9.93 -9.60 -6.59
C LEU A 272 -8.57 -9.20 -7.15
N THR A 273 -7.79 -10.18 -7.54
CA THR A 273 -6.51 -9.98 -8.23
C THR A 273 -6.42 -10.93 -9.42
N ASP A 274 -6.02 -10.43 -10.59
CA ASP A 274 -5.65 -11.25 -11.74
C ASP A 274 -4.24 -11.87 -11.59
N LEU A 275 -3.72 -12.51 -12.63
CA LEU A 275 -2.42 -13.17 -12.54
C LEU A 275 -1.29 -12.15 -12.28
N GLY A 276 -0.76 -12.20 -11.06
CA GLY A 276 0.40 -11.42 -10.65
C GLY A 276 0.05 -10.07 -10.03
N GLY A 277 -1.18 -9.58 -10.21
CA GLY A 277 -1.67 -8.37 -9.57
C GLY A 277 -0.76 -7.15 -9.73
N PRO A 278 -0.86 -6.15 -8.85
CA PRO A 278 0.00 -4.97 -8.89
C PRO A 278 1.50 -5.30 -8.72
N GLU A 279 1.84 -6.46 -8.15
CA GLU A 279 3.23 -6.90 -7.97
C GLU A 279 3.94 -7.16 -9.31
N MET A 280 3.20 -7.68 -10.30
CA MET A 280 3.74 -8.11 -11.59
C MET A 280 3.33 -7.17 -12.74
N ALA A 281 2.47 -6.20 -12.46
CA ALA A 281 1.98 -5.19 -13.42
C ALA A 281 3.01 -4.07 -13.72
N GLY A 282 4.14 -4.04 -13.00
CA GLY A 282 5.20 -3.06 -13.23
C GLY A 282 4.78 -1.65 -12.82
N HIS A 283 4.67 -0.72 -13.78
CA HIS A 283 4.28 0.67 -13.53
C HIS A 283 2.76 0.92 -13.61
N SER A 284 1.97 -0.10 -13.97
CA SER A 284 0.51 0.02 -14.00
C SER A 284 -0.08 -0.15 -12.60
N GLN A 285 -1.07 0.67 -12.26
CA GLN A 285 -1.87 0.54 -11.04
C GLN A 285 -3.13 -0.28 -11.35
N CYS A 286 -2.90 -1.45 -11.96
CA CYS A 286 -3.87 -2.47 -12.35
C CYS A 286 -3.24 -3.87 -12.11
N CYS A 287 -3.96 -4.99 -12.09
CA CYS A 287 -5.40 -5.11 -12.12
C CYS A 287 -5.88 -5.82 -10.86
N TRP A 288 -6.38 -5.00 -9.93
CA TRP A 288 -7.09 -5.49 -8.77
C TRP A 288 -8.37 -4.69 -8.58
N THR A 289 -9.32 -5.31 -7.90
CA THR A 289 -10.53 -4.64 -7.44
C THR A 289 -10.70 -4.92 -5.96
N ASN A 290 -10.97 -3.88 -5.17
CA ASN A 290 -11.50 -4.07 -3.83
C ASN A 290 -13.01 -3.84 -3.85
N SER A 291 -13.73 -4.46 -2.94
CA SER A 291 -15.09 -4.09 -2.58
C SER A 291 -15.32 -4.39 -1.10
N PHE A 292 -16.27 -3.69 -0.50
CA PHE A 292 -16.42 -3.66 0.94
C PHE A 292 -17.82 -4.11 1.36
N VAL A 293 -17.88 -4.80 2.50
CA VAL A 293 -19.13 -5.23 3.11
C VAL A 293 -19.15 -4.68 4.53
N GLN A 294 -20.10 -3.78 4.79
CA GLN A 294 -20.39 -3.29 6.14
C GLN A 294 -21.23 -4.33 6.88
N ILE A 295 -20.81 -4.69 8.08
CA ILE A 295 -21.49 -5.70 8.89
C ILE A 295 -21.68 -5.14 10.30
N LYS A 296 -22.90 -5.22 10.81
CA LYS A 296 -23.25 -4.91 12.19
C LYS A 296 -23.46 -6.21 12.95
N VAL A 297 -22.56 -6.52 13.87
CA VAL A 297 -22.60 -7.74 14.68
C VAL A 297 -23.26 -7.45 16.01
N THR A 298 -24.31 -8.19 16.34
CA THR A 298 -24.97 -8.15 17.66
C THR A 298 -24.74 -9.44 18.42
N GLU A 299 -25.15 -9.48 19.68
CA GLU A 299 -25.35 -10.75 20.40
C GLU A 299 -26.29 -11.69 19.63
#